data_AF-A0A960JR27-F1
#
_entry.id   AF-A0A960JR27-F1
#
_cell.length_a   1.000
_cell.length_b   1.000
_cell.length_c   1.000
_cell.angle_alpha   90.00
_cell.angle_beta   90.00
_cell.angle_gamma   90.00
#
_symmetry.space_group_name_H-M   'P 1'
#
loop_
_entity.id
_entity.type
_entity.pdbx_description
1 polymer ?
#
loop_
_entity_poly.entity_id
_entity_poly.type
_entity_poly.pdbx_seq_one_letter_code
_entity_poly.pdbx_strand_id
1 'polypeptide(L)' 'MTPGDHLSRCLAAMPPHVAILRAVECRLMGAFELVGPVLDIGSGDGTFASIAYRRPVDIGIDVRLAAAAEAGA' A
#
# COMPACT_ATOMS: atom_id res chain seq x y z
N MET A 1 0.48 12.97 -15.15
CA MET A 1 0.05 11.84 -14.31
C MET A 1 -1.19 12.28 -13.54
N THR A 2 -2.34 11.68 -13.81
CA THR A 2 -3.62 12.01 -13.16
C THR A 2 -3.67 11.45 -11.74
N PRO A 3 -4.38 12.10 -10.79
CA PRO A 3 -4.71 11.49 -9.51
C PRO A 3 -5.42 10.15 -9.75
N GLY A 4 -4.89 9.04 -9.21
CA GLY A 4 -5.50 7.72 -9.32
C GLY A 4 -4.88 6.75 -10.33
N ASP A 5 -3.68 7.01 -10.87
CA ASP A 5 -2.95 6.03 -11.68
C ASP A 5 -2.35 4.89 -10.83
N HIS A 6 -3.20 4.11 -10.18
CA HIS A 6 -2.78 2.97 -9.36
C HIS A 6 -2.27 1.81 -10.22
N LEU A 7 -2.83 1.61 -11.42
CA LEU A 7 -2.46 0.47 -12.27
C LEU A 7 -1.01 0.55 -12.74
N SER A 8 -0.57 1.70 -13.26
CA SER A 8 0.82 1.83 -13.72
C SER A 8 1.80 1.71 -12.56
N ARG A 9 1.47 2.26 -11.39
CA ARG A 9 2.29 2.15 -10.17
C ARG A 9 2.37 0.71 -9.68
N CYS A 10 1.27 -0.03 -9.67
CA CYS A 10 1.27 -1.43 -9.29
C CYS A 10 2.03 -2.28 -10.31
N LEU A 11 1.86 -2.06 -11.62
CA LEU A 11 2.60 -2.79 -12.67
C LEU A 11 4.12 -2.59 -12.59
N ALA A 12 4.57 -1.44 -12.09
CA ALA A 12 5.98 -1.18 -11.85
C ALA A 12 6.55 -1.93 -10.63
N ALA A 13 5.71 -2.35 -9.69
CA ALA A 13 6.12 -2.93 -8.41
C ALA A 13 5.89 -4.44 -8.29
N MET A 14 4.96 -5.03 -9.06
CA MET A 14 4.57 -6.43 -8.88
C MET A 14 4.11 -7.11 -10.20
N PRO A 15 4.03 -8.45 -10.24
CA PRO A 15 3.58 -9.17 -11.43
C PRO A 15 2.19 -8.74 -11.92
N PRO A 16 1.91 -8.78 -13.24
CA PRO A 16 0.68 -8.18 -13.80
C PRO A 16 -0.63 -8.65 -13.17
N HIS A 17 -0.75 -9.94 -12.86
CA HIS A 17 -1.97 -10.50 -12.26
C HIS A 17 -2.22 -9.97 -10.83
N VAL A 18 -1.14 -9.74 -10.05
CA VAL A 18 -1.23 -9.10 -8.73
C VAL A 18 -1.49 -7.61 -8.89
N ALA A 19 -0.85 -6.95 -9.86
CA ALA A 19 -0.97 -5.53 -10.08
C ALA A 19 -2.40 -5.10 -10.44
N ILE A 20 -3.12 -5.89 -11.23
CA ILE A 20 -4.51 -5.61 -11.58
C ILE A 20 -5.40 -5.60 -10.33
N LEU A 21 -5.30 -6.64 -9.50
CA LEU A 21 -6.07 -6.72 -8.25
C LEU A 21 -5.68 -5.59 -7.29
N ARG A 22 -4.38 -5.37 -7.11
CA ARG A 22 -3.85 -4.38 -6.19
C ARG A 22 -4.23 -2.95 -6.59
N ALA A 23 -4.28 -2.66 -7.88
CA ALA A 23 -4.71 -1.35 -8.37
C ALA A 23 -6.18 -1.06 -8.06
N VAL A 24 -7.06 -2.08 -8.14
CA VAL A 24 -8.46 -1.97 -7.75
C VAL A 24 -8.58 -1.74 -6.24
N GLU A 25 -7.85 -2.48 -5.42
CA GLU A 25 -7.82 -2.30 -3.96
C GLU A 25 -7.30 -0.91 -3.56
N CYS A 26 -6.23 -0.42 -4.19
CA CYS A 26 -5.69 0.92 -3.95
C CYS A 26 -6.72 2.00 -4.25
N ARG A 27 -7.50 1.84 -5.33
CA ARG A 27 -8.58 2.77 -5.69
C ARG A 27 -9.72 2.73 -4.67
N LEU A 28 -10.11 1.54 -4.22
CA LEU A 28 -11.22 1.37 -3.28
C LEU A 28 -10.86 1.89 -1.89
N MET A 29 -9.71 1.49 -1.36
CA MET A 29 -9.27 1.86 -0.02
C MET A 29 -8.78 3.31 0.04
N GLY A 30 -8.07 3.77 -0.99
CA GLY A 30 -7.57 5.15 -1.09
C GLY A 30 -8.65 6.21 -1.30
N ALA A 31 -9.90 5.81 -1.53
CA ALA A 31 -11.05 6.72 -1.56
C ALA A 31 -11.45 7.24 -0.17
N PHE A 32 -10.98 6.58 0.90
CA PHE A 32 -11.25 6.97 2.28
C PHE A 32 -10.07 7.74 2.86
N GLU A 33 -10.36 8.84 3.56
CA GLU A 33 -9.35 9.52 4.36
C GLU A 33 -9.14 8.76 5.68
N LEU A 34 -7.89 8.40 5.98
CA LEU A 34 -7.53 7.78 7.24
C LEU A 34 -7.21 8.83 8.29
N VAL A 35 -8.00 8.84 9.37
CA VAL A 35 -7.73 9.65 10.56
C VAL A 35 -6.76 8.88 11.45
N GLY A 36 -5.64 9.53 11.80
CA GLY A 36 -4.58 8.90 12.58
C GLY A 36 -4.95 8.71 14.06
N PRO A 37 -4.27 7.80 14.76
CA PRO A 37 -3.18 6.95 14.25
C PRO A 37 -3.70 5.74 13.45
N VAL A 38 -2.97 5.38 12.38
CA VAL A 38 -3.28 4.28 11.46
C VAL A 38 -2.37 3.08 11.75
N LEU A 39 -2.98 1.93 11.99
CA LEU A 39 -2.31 0.63 12.06
C LEU A 39 -2.54 -0.15 10.76
N ASP A 40 -1.47 -0.49 10.05
CA ASP A 40 -1.48 -1.34 8.87
C ASP A 40 -1.19 -2.80 9.27
N ILE A 41 -2.16 -3.69 9.05
CA ILE A 41 -2.10 -5.10 9.44
C ILE A 41 -1.76 -5.94 8.21
N GLY A 42 -0.66 -6.69 8.29
CA GLY A 42 -0.08 -7.37 7.14
C GLY A 42 0.62 -6.38 6.22
N SER A 43 1.35 -5.42 6.79
CA SER A 43 1.95 -4.29 6.07
C SER A 43 2.94 -4.71 4.99
N GLY A 44 3.48 -5.92 5.06
CA GLY A 44 4.52 -6.38 4.15
C GLY A 44 5.68 -5.40 4.12
N ASP A 45 6.09 -5.03 2.91
CA ASP A 45 7.11 -4.03 2.60
C ASP A 45 6.54 -2.60 2.50
N GLY A 46 5.27 -2.40 2.81
CA GLY A 46 4.58 -1.10 2.70
C GLY A 46 4.21 -0.68 1.28
N THR A 47 4.48 -1.49 0.25
CA THR A 47 4.22 -1.13 -1.16
C THR A 47 2.76 -0.76 -1.40
N PHE A 48 1.82 -1.51 -0.83
CA PHE A 48 0.39 -1.21 -0.98
C PHE A 48 0.03 0.16 -0.38
N ALA A 49 0.37 0.40 0.88
CA ALA A 49 0.03 1.64 1.58
C ALA A 49 0.62 2.87 0.88
N SER A 50 1.86 2.77 0.39
CA SER A 50 2.51 3.85 -0.37
C SER A 50 1.85 4.17 -1.71
N ILE A 51 1.15 3.19 -2.32
CA ILE A 51 0.40 3.38 -3.57
C ILE A 51 -1.02 3.88 -3.30
N ALA A 52 -1.69 3.34 -2.29
CA ALA A 52 -3.09 3.62 -1.98
C ALA A 52 -3.30 4.98 -1.32
N TYR A 53 -2.40 5.38 -0.41
CA TYR A 53 -2.61 6.56 0.44
C TYR A 53 -1.61 7.67 0.13
N ARG A 54 -2.05 8.93 0.32
CA ARG A 54 -1.19 10.12 0.15
C ARG A 54 -0.28 10.36 1.33
N ARG A 55 -0.72 9.97 2.52
CA ARG A 55 0.03 10.06 3.77
C ARG A 55 0.54 8.66 4.13
N PRO A 56 1.76 8.54 4.66
CA PRO A 56 2.22 7.28 5.22
C PRO A 56 1.33 6.86 6.38
N VAL A 57 1.22 5.54 6.59
CA VAL A 57 0.58 4.95 7.77
C VAL A 57 1.51 5.11 8.98
N ASP A 58 0.95 5.14 10.19
CA ASP A 58 1.73 5.46 11.39
C ASP A 58 2.48 4.24 11.94
N ILE A 59 1.87 3.05 11.91
CA ILE A 59 2.45 1.81 12.43
C ILE A 59 2.08 0.65 11.48
N GLY A 60 3.06 -0.17 11.11
CA GLY A 60 2.85 -1.41 10.35
C GLY A 60 3.20 -2.64 11.18
N ILE A 61 2.42 -3.71 11.05
CA ILE A 61 2.74 -5.03 11.60
C ILE A 61 2.60 -6.10 10.52
N ASP A 62 3.53 -7.04 10.48
CA ASP A 62 3.46 -8.24 9.63
C ASP A 62 3.98 -9.44 10.43
N VAL A 63 3.38 -10.60 10.20
CA VAL A 63 3.80 -11.86 10.84
C VAL A 63 5.15 -12.35 10.30
N ARG A 64 5.57 -11.84 9.14
CA ARG A 64 6.87 -12.11 8.53
C ARG A 64 7.89 -11.12 9.09
N LEU A 65 8.77 -11.63 9.95
CA LEU A 65 9.82 -10.86 10.61
C LEU A 65 10.67 -10.02 9.63
N ALA A 66 10.98 -10.56 8.45
CA ALA A 66 11.80 -9.88 7.45
C ALA A 66 11.11 -8.64 6.83
N ALA A 67 9.79 -8.68 6.66
CA ALA A 67 9.04 -7.60 6.04
C ALA A 67 8.83 -6.41 6.99
N ALA A 68 8.64 -6.69 8.29
CA ALA A 68 8.49 -5.67 9.32
C ALA A 68 9.72 -4.75 9.48
N ALA A 69 10.92 -5.22 9.11
CA ALA A 69 12.14 -4.41 9.15
C ALA A 69 12.25 -3.39 8.00
N GLU A 70 11.65 -3.68 6.84
CA GLU A 70 11.70 -2.81 5.66
C GLU A 70 10.61 -1.73 5.69
N ALA A 71 9.48 -1.98 6.36
CA ALA A 71 8.36 -1.03 6.46
C ALA A 71 8.60 0.17 7.40
N GLY A 72 9.63 0.13 8.26
CA GLY A 72 9.96 1.19 9.23
C GLY A 72 11.19 2.05 8.88
N ALA A 73 11.78 1.87 7.69
CA ALA A 73 13.01 2.54 7.25
C ALA A 73 12.74 3.77 6.37
#